data_AF-A0A951G9Y5-F1
#
_entry.id   AF-A0A951G9Y5-F1
#
_cell.length_a   1.000
_cell.length_b   1.000
_cell.length_c   1.000
_cell.angle_alpha   90.00
_cell.angle_beta   90.00
_cell.angle_gamma   90.00
#
_symmetry.space_group_name_H-M   'P 1'
#
loop_
_entity.id
_entity.type
_entity.pdbx_description
1 polymer ?
#
loop_
_entity_poly.entity_id
_entity_poly.type
_entity_poly.pdbx_seq_one_letter_code
_entity_poly.pdbx_strand_id
1 'polypeptide(L)'
;MAPDRDEHPVAAWTRLRETKGRAATIIDLYRLAAAPRGLQPHELPREERLALARSVVPAIWPGWEITGGSERADPITVVEYDDGWPAGFEYWRDRVASALGPGARRIEHVGSTAVPGLPAKPIVDIQVSVTDMQHESAYVPDLEGIGLQLRSRDALHRYFRPFPDEPRDVHVHVCEVGSNWEREHLLFRDYLRIHQHDASRYARTKRAAARRWADDGWAYTDAKSDVILGILDRAELWAAAHGWQP
;
A
#
# COMPACT_ATOMS: atom_id res chain seq x y z
N MET A 1 -9.90 30.32 5.73
CA MET A 1 -10.64 30.14 7.00
C MET A 1 -9.70 29.48 7.99
N ALA A 2 -9.45 30.08 9.15
CA ALA A 2 -8.78 29.38 10.24
C ALA A 2 -9.72 28.25 10.72
N PRO A 3 -9.20 27.04 10.98
CA PRO A 3 -10.03 25.97 11.52
C PRO A 3 -10.60 26.40 12.88
N ASP A 4 -11.87 26.07 13.10
CA ASP A 4 -12.53 26.24 14.38
C ASP A 4 -11.77 25.41 15.44
N ARG A 5 -11.43 26.03 16.57
CA ARG A 5 -10.57 25.39 17.60
C ARG A 5 -11.29 24.28 18.36
N ASP A 6 -12.63 24.28 18.33
CA ASP A 6 -13.46 23.31 19.05
C ASP A 6 -13.97 22.18 18.15
N GLU A 7 -13.55 22.16 16.88
CA GLU A 7 -13.98 21.16 15.94
C GLU A 7 -13.32 19.79 16.19
N HIS A 8 -14.13 18.73 16.16
CA HIS A 8 -13.65 17.36 16.24
C HIS A 8 -12.68 17.03 15.08
N PRO A 9 -11.46 16.51 15.35
CA PRO A 9 -10.41 16.30 14.33
C PRO A 9 -10.87 15.52 13.09
N VAL A 10 -11.75 14.54 13.27
CA VAL A 10 -12.32 13.74 12.16
C VAL A 10 -13.17 14.60 11.23
N ALA A 11 -14.00 15.52 11.73
CA ALA A 11 -14.83 16.38 10.89
C ALA A 11 -13.99 17.36 10.08
N ALA A 12 -12.96 17.96 10.71
CA ALA A 12 -11.98 18.79 10.04
C ALA A 12 -11.22 18.03 8.94
N TRP A 13 -10.82 16.79 9.24
CA TRP A 13 -10.15 15.91 8.28
C TRP A 13 -11.05 15.51 7.12
N THR A 14 -12.34 15.23 7.35
CA THR A 14 -13.29 14.88 6.28
C THR A 14 -13.39 16.00 5.25
N ARG A 15 -13.50 17.26 5.69
CA ARG A 15 -13.49 18.40 4.74
C ARG A 15 -12.15 18.58 4.04
N LEU A 16 -11.05 18.32 4.73
CA LEU A 16 -9.73 18.32 4.10
C LEU A 16 -9.67 17.25 2.99
N ARG A 17 -10.24 16.06 3.24
CA ARG A 17 -10.31 14.95 2.28
C ARG A 17 -11.21 15.27 1.08
N GLU A 18 -12.35 15.92 1.29
CA GLU A 18 -13.22 16.40 0.21
C GLU A 18 -12.50 17.38 -0.72
N THR A 19 -11.61 18.21 -0.16
CA THR A 19 -10.89 19.23 -0.94
C THR A 19 -9.62 18.70 -1.60
N LYS A 20 -8.84 17.88 -0.88
CA LYS A 20 -7.50 17.44 -1.30
C LYS A 20 -7.43 16.00 -1.80
N GLY A 21 -8.52 15.24 -1.72
CA GLY A 21 -8.56 13.84 -2.14
C GLY A 21 -7.44 13.00 -1.49
N ARG A 22 -6.72 12.22 -2.30
CA ARG A 22 -5.63 11.33 -1.85
C ARG A 22 -4.49 12.04 -1.10
N ALA A 23 -4.35 13.36 -1.25
CA ALA A 23 -3.33 14.13 -0.53
C ALA A 23 -3.71 14.45 0.93
N ALA A 24 -4.97 14.24 1.35
CA ALA A 24 -5.35 14.28 2.75
C ALA A 24 -5.11 12.90 3.40
N THR A 25 -4.10 12.84 4.26
CA THR A 25 -3.58 11.62 4.89
C THR A 25 -4.06 11.46 6.34
N ILE A 26 -3.91 10.27 6.90
CA ILE A 26 -4.10 10.00 8.33
C ILE A 26 -3.13 10.84 9.19
N ILE A 27 -1.96 11.19 8.66
CA ILE A 27 -1.02 12.08 9.38
C ILE A 27 -1.60 13.49 9.52
N ASP A 28 -2.40 13.96 8.55
CA ASP A 28 -3.12 15.23 8.68
C ASP A 28 -4.18 15.16 9.78
N LEU A 29 -4.89 14.03 9.92
CA LEU A 29 -5.81 13.78 11.03
C LEU A 29 -5.07 13.82 12.37
N TYR A 30 -3.90 13.18 12.46
CA TYR A 30 -3.08 13.21 13.68
C TYR A 30 -2.60 14.61 14.00
N ARG A 31 -2.28 15.42 12.98
CA ARG A 31 -1.90 16.82 13.18
C ARG A 31 -3.07 17.64 13.73
N LEU A 32 -4.28 17.42 13.22
CA LEU A 32 -5.49 18.09 13.71
C LEU A 32 -5.77 17.71 15.17
N ALA A 33 -5.62 16.44 15.54
CA ALA A 33 -5.80 15.97 16.92
C ALA A 33 -4.69 16.43 17.89
N ALA A 34 -3.44 16.52 17.41
CA ALA A 34 -2.29 16.89 18.23
C ALA A 34 -2.19 18.41 18.48
N ALA A 35 -2.64 19.23 17.52
CA ALA A 35 -2.45 20.69 17.55
C ALA A 35 -3.02 21.39 18.79
N PRO A 36 -4.23 21.08 19.30
CA PRO A 36 -4.76 21.71 20.52
C PRO A 36 -3.91 21.45 21.77
N ARG A 37 -3.13 20.35 21.77
CA ARG A 37 -2.26 19.93 22.87
C ARG A 37 -0.81 20.41 22.69
N GLY A 38 -0.51 21.14 21.61
CA GLY A 38 0.85 21.56 21.26
C GLY A 38 1.78 20.40 20.91
N LEU A 39 1.22 19.22 20.59
CA LEU A 39 1.97 18.01 20.26
C LEU A 39 2.24 17.92 18.76
N GLN A 40 3.31 17.24 18.40
CA GLN A 40 3.53 16.72 17.06
C GLN A 40 2.69 15.45 16.84
N PRO A 41 2.33 15.12 15.59
CA PRO A 41 1.51 13.95 15.27
C PRO A 41 2.01 12.62 15.87
N HIS A 42 3.33 12.42 15.90
CA HIS A 42 3.97 11.19 16.38
C HIS A 42 4.09 11.12 17.92
N GLU A 43 3.79 12.22 18.63
CA GLU A 43 3.79 12.27 20.10
C GLU A 43 2.44 11.89 20.71
N LEU A 44 1.37 11.82 19.89
CA LEU A 44 0.08 11.27 20.34
C LEU A 44 0.25 9.82 20.80
N PRO A 45 -0.43 9.36 21.86
CA PRO A 45 -0.43 7.96 22.25
C PRO A 45 -0.79 7.04 21.07
N ARG A 46 -0.08 5.91 20.95
CA ARG A 46 -0.29 4.95 19.84
C ARG A 46 -1.75 4.50 19.73
N GLU A 47 -2.39 4.20 20.85
CA GLU A 47 -3.80 3.77 20.87
C GLU A 47 -4.73 4.83 20.29
N GLU A 48 -4.52 6.10 20.66
CA GLU A 48 -5.27 7.25 20.15
C GLU A 48 -5.08 7.39 18.63
N ARG A 49 -3.83 7.31 18.14
CA ARG A 49 -3.53 7.34 16.70
C ARG A 49 -4.23 6.22 15.94
N LEU A 50 -4.18 4.99 16.45
CA LEU A 50 -4.81 3.85 15.78
C LEU A 50 -6.34 3.95 15.79
N ALA A 51 -6.94 4.48 16.87
CA ALA A 51 -8.38 4.74 16.93
C ALA A 51 -8.79 5.80 15.89
N LEU A 52 -8.05 6.90 15.81
CA LEU A 52 -8.26 7.95 14.81
C LEU A 52 -8.14 7.39 13.38
N ALA A 53 -7.08 6.64 13.08
CA ALA A 53 -6.92 6.02 11.76
C ALA A 53 -8.13 5.14 11.40
N ARG A 54 -8.54 4.23 12.29
CA ARG A 54 -9.69 3.35 12.06
C ARG A 54 -10.98 4.10 11.77
N SER A 55 -11.20 5.26 12.40
CA SER A 55 -12.40 6.07 12.18
C SER A 55 -12.51 6.66 10.76
N VAL A 56 -11.40 6.79 10.03
CA VAL A 56 -11.37 7.41 8.70
C VAL A 56 -10.98 6.46 7.57
N VAL A 57 -10.47 5.27 7.88
CA VAL A 57 -10.11 4.22 6.91
C VAL A 57 -11.22 3.97 5.86
N PRO A 58 -12.52 3.84 6.21
CA PRO A 58 -13.58 3.66 5.22
C PRO A 58 -13.76 4.83 4.25
N ALA A 59 -13.40 6.05 4.66
CA ALA A 59 -13.41 7.23 3.78
C ALA A 59 -12.16 7.31 2.90
N ILE A 60 -11.05 6.69 3.33
CA ILE A 60 -9.83 6.58 2.53
C ILE A 60 -9.97 5.52 1.45
N TRP A 61 -10.51 4.36 1.84
CA TRP A 61 -10.76 3.21 1.00
C TRP A 61 -12.24 2.82 1.07
N PRO A 62 -13.06 3.30 0.12
CA PRO A 62 -14.47 2.90 0.05
C PRO A 62 -14.61 1.38 -0.08
N GLY A 63 -15.58 0.82 0.64
CA GLY A 63 -15.78 -0.63 0.72
C GLY A 63 -14.72 -1.37 1.53
N TRP A 64 -13.91 -0.65 2.32
CA TRP A 64 -12.87 -1.27 3.13
C TRP A 64 -13.44 -2.25 4.16
N GLU A 65 -13.01 -3.50 4.05
CA GLU A 65 -13.34 -4.57 4.98
C GLU A 65 -12.07 -5.31 5.40
N ILE A 66 -12.02 -5.74 6.65
CA ILE A 66 -10.95 -6.59 7.20
C ILE A 66 -11.53 -7.97 7.48
N THR A 67 -10.90 -9.00 6.93
CA THR A 67 -11.19 -10.39 7.32
C THR A 67 -10.68 -10.64 8.73
N GLY A 68 -11.53 -11.12 9.64
CA GLY A 68 -11.13 -11.45 11.01
C GLY A 68 -10.13 -12.60 11.08
N GLY A 69 -9.33 -12.66 12.15
CA GLY A 69 -8.33 -13.72 12.35
C GLY A 69 -7.08 -13.55 11.49
N SER A 70 -6.88 -12.35 10.96
CA SER A 70 -5.74 -11.99 10.09
C SER A 70 -4.82 -10.97 10.76
N GLU A 71 -5.04 -10.68 12.04
CA GLU A 71 -4.25 -9.77 12.86
C GLU A 71 -2.84 -10.34 13.11
N ARG A 72 -1.82 -9.49 12.92
CA ARG A 72 -0.43 -9.81 13.28
C ARG A 72 0.34 -8.53 13.58
N ALA A 73 1.30 -8.63 14.49
CA ALA A 73 2.18 -7.54 14.88
C ALA A 73 3.53 -7.71 14.18
N ASP A 74 3.68 -7.13 12.98
CA ASP A 74 4.96 -7.13 12.28
C ASP A 74 5.69 -5.80 12.52
N PRO A 75 6.99 -5.83 12.87
CA PRO A 75 7.78 -4.62 12.92
C PRO A 75 7.91 -3.99 11.54
N ILE A 76 8.00 -2.66 11.49
CA ILE A 76 8.26 -1.92 10.27
C ILE A 76 9.76 -1.83 10.08
N THR A 77 10.32 -2.82 9.38
CA THR A 77 11.74 -2.87 9.05
C THR A 77 11.94 -2.53 7.58
N VAL A 78 12.90 -1.65 7.29
CA VAL A 78 13.37 -1.37 5.92
C VAL A 78 14.83 -1.81 5.83
N VAL A 79 15.10 -2.73 4.91
CA VAL A 79 16.43 -3.27 4.63
C VAL A 79 16.94 -2.75 3.28
N GLU A 80 18.24 -2.87 3.03
CA GLU A 80 18.81 -2.65 1.69
C GLU A 80 18.25 -3.67 0.70
N TYR A 81 18.41 -3.38 -0.60
CA TYR A 81 17.94 -4.27 -1.65
C TYR A 81 18.58 -5.66 -1.51
N ASP A 82 17.77 -6.70 -1.66
CA ASP A 82 18.19 -8.10 -1.64
C ASP A 82 18.02 -8.68 -3.05
N ASP A 83 19.13 -9.14 -3.65
CA ASP A 83 19.14 -9.77 -4.97
C ASP A 83 18.38 -11.12 -5.00
N GLY A 84 17.97 -11.64 -3.84
CA GLY A 84 17.07 -12.79 -3.70
C GLY A 84 15.59 -12.47 -3.91
N TRP A 85 15.16 -11.20 -3.87
CA TRP A 85 13.75 -10.84 -4.05
C TRP A 85 13.14 -11.24 -5.41
N PRO A 86 13.86 -11.13 -6.54
CA PRO A 86 13.38 -11.68 -7.81
C PRO A 86 13.10 -13.19 -7.74
N ALA A 87 13.96 -13.97 -7.09
CA ALA A 87 13.73 -15.41 -6.93
C ALA A 87 12.53 -15.70 -6.00
N GLY A 88 12.35 -14.91 -4.94
CA GLY A 88 11.17 -14.97 -4.07
C GLY A 88 9.88 -14.65 -4.83
N PHE A 89 9.92 -13.68 -5.74
CA PHE A 89 8.81 -13.41 -6.65
C PHE A 89 8.50 -14.59 -7.57
N GLU A 90 9.50 -15.15 -8.25
CA GLU A 90 9.31 -16.28 -9.16
C GLU A 90 8.67 -17.48 -8.43
N TYR A 91 9.14 -17.78 -7.22
CA TYR A 91 8.57 -18.83 -6.36
C TYR A 91 7.07 -18.63 -6.11
N TRP A 92 6.67 -17.43 -5.67
CA TRP A 92 5.27 -17.14 -5.36
C TRP A 92 4.42 -16.97 -6.62
N ARG A 93 4.98 -16.43 -7.70
CA ARG A 93 4.33 -16.34 -9.01
C ARG A 93 3.92 -17.72 -9.50
N ASP A 94 4.80 -18.70 -9.43
CA ASP A 94 4.52 -20.05 -9.92
C ASP A 94 3.45 -20.76 -9.09
N ARG A 95 3.45 -20.56 -7.76
CA ARG A 95 2.39 -21.06 -6.87
C ARG A 95 1.03 -20.45 -7.21
N VAL A 96 0.97 -19.12 -7.38
CA VAL A 96 -0.27 -18.41 -7.72
C VAL A 96 -0.76 -18.81 -9.11
N ALA A 97 0.15 -18.91 -10.09
CA ALA A 97 -0.18 -19.34 -11.45
C ALA A 97 -0.74 -20.77 -11.46
N SER A 98 -0.14 -21.68 -10.69
CA SER A 98 -0.63 -23.05 -10.56
C SER A 98 -1.99 -23.13 -9.86
N ALA A 99 -2.24 -22.28 -8.85
CA ALA A 99 -3.50 -22.28 -8.11
C ALA A 99 -4.66 -21.72 -8.94
N LEU A 100 -4.42 -20.61 -9.67
CA LEU A 100 -5.47 -19.89 -10.39
C LEU A 100 -5.62 -20.31 -11.87
N GLY A 101 -4.60 -20.97 -12.42
CA GLY A 101 -4.57 -21.38 -13.82
C GLY A 101 -4.91 -20.21 -14.77
N PRO A 102 -5.81 -20.41 -15.75
CA PRO A 102 -6.23 -19.36 -16.68
C PRO A 102 -6.97 -18.17 -16.03
N GLY A 103 -7.39 -18.28 -14.77
CA GLY A 103 -8.07 -17.21 -14.03
C GLY A 103 -7.12 -16.04 -13.71
N ALA A 104 -5.83 -16.31 -13.49
CA ALA A 104 -4.80 -15.29 -13.39
C ALA A 104 -4.42 -14.82 -14.81
N ARG A 105 -4.99 -13.70 -15.24
CA ARG A 105 -4.70 -13.11 -16.56
C ARG A 105 -3.30 -12.54 -16.64
N ARG A 106 -2.79 -12.06 -15.50
CA ARG A 106 -1.44 -11.51 -15.37
C ARG A 106 -0.95 -11.64 -13.94
N ILE A 107 0.33 -11.92 -13.76
CA ILE A 107 1.00 -11.97 -12.45
C ILE A 107 2.32 -11.22 -12.55
N GLU A 108 2.47 -10.15 -11.76
CA GLU A 108 3.59 -9.22 -11.89
C GLU A 108 4.23 -8.92 -10.55
N HIS A 109 5.56 -8.82 -10.56
CA HIS A 109 6.31 -8.31 -9.41
C HIS A 109 6.12 -6.79 -9.37
N VAL A 110 5.52 -6.28 -8.30
CA VAL A 110 5.29 -4.84 -8.09
C VAL A 110 5.90 -4.40 -6.76
N GLY A 111 5.62 -3.16 -6.37
CA GLY A 111 6.12 -2.61 -5.12
C GLY A 111 7.63 -2.34 -5.15
N SER A 112 8.22 -2.15 -3.98
CA SER A 112 9.61 -1.69 -3.89
C SER A 112 10.63 -2.79 -4.18
N THR A 113 10.30 -4.05 -3.87
CA THR A 113 11.20 -5.19 -4.08
C THR A 113 11.37 -5.54 -5.56
N ALA A 114 10.48 -5.04 -6.42
CA ALA A 114 10.57 -5.14 -7.88
C ALA A 114 11.53 -4.13 -8.52
N VAL A 115 12.08 -3.18 -7.76
CA VAL A 115 12.99 -2.14 -8.26
C VAL A 115 14.41 -2.41 -7.75
N PRO A 116 15.35 -2.85 -8.61
CA PRO A 116 16.72 -3.12 -8.22
C PRO A 116 17.39 -1.94 -7.49
N GLY A 117 18.08 -2.24 -6.39
CA GLY A 117 18.77 -1.25 -5.55
C GLY A 117 17.87 -0.42 -4.63
N LEU A 118 16.54 -0.62 -4.66
CA LEU A 118 15.61 0.14 -3.82
C LEU A 118 15.40 -0.55 -2.45
N PRO A 119 15.78 0.09 -1.31
CA PRO A 119 15.51 -0.47 0.02
C PRO A 119 14.02 -0.63 0.28
N ALA A 120 13.61 -1.73 0.92
CA ALA A 120 12.20 -2.07 1.11
C ALA A 120 11.96 -2.80 2.43
N LYS A 121 10.68 -2.99 2.77
CA LYS A 121 10.33 -4.09 3.67
C LYS A 121 10.70 -5.40 2.95
N PRO A 122 11.26 -6.41 3.64
CA PRO A 122 11.65 -7.68 3.01
C PRO A 122 10.41 -8.54 2.72
N ILE A 123 9.53 -8.03 1.87
CA ILE A 123 8.25 -8.61 1.49
C ILE A 123 8.07 -8.37 -0.01
N VAL A 124 7.89 -9.44 -0.76
CA VAL A 124 7.57 -9.38 -2.20
C VAL A 124 6.13 -8.91 -2.36
N ASP A 125 5.88 -7.88 -3.17
CA ASP A 125 4.52 -7.46 -3.53
C ASP A 125 4.20 -8.01 -4.93
N ILE A 126 3.11 -8.76 -5.05
CA ILE A 126 2.64 -9.36 -6.30
C ILE A 126 1.30 -8.75 -6.67
N GLN A 127 1.16 -8.37 -7.93
CA GLN A 127 -0.12 -8.01 -8.52
C GLN A 127 -0.64 -9.18 -9.36
N VAL A 128 -1.90 -9.56 -9.15
CA VAL A 128 -2.60 -10.59 -9.92
C VAL A 128 -3.82 -9.96 -10.56
N SER A 129 -3.85 -9.89 -11.88
CA SER A 129 -4.99 -9.35 -12.61
C SER A 129 -5.96 -10.46 -12.99
N VAL A 130 -7.22 -10.30 -12.61
CA VAL A 130 -8.33 -11.23 -12.93
C VAL A 130 -9.39 -10.52 -13.76
N THR A 131 -10.27 -11.28 -14.43
CA THR A 131 -11.32 -10.70 -15.28
C THR A 131 -12.41 -10.00 -14.47
N ASP A 132 -12.81 -10.56 -13.33
CA ASP A 132 -13.79 -9.97 -12.41
C ASP A 132 -13.25 -10.15 -10.99
N MET A 133 -12.83 -9.05 -10.39
CA MET A 133 -12.29 -9.06 -9.03
C MET A 133 -13.38 -9.34 -7.98
N GLN A 134 -14.64 -9.00 -8.24
CA GLN A 134 -15.72 -9.21 -7.28
C GLN A 134 -16.15 -10.68 -7.19
N HIS A 135 -15.81 -11.51 -8.19
CA HIS A 135 -16.10 -12.94 -8.20
C HIS A 135 -15.12 -13.76 -7.33
N GLU A 136 -15.04 -13.40 -6.04
CA GLU A 136 -14.12 -13.97 -5.03
C GLU A 136 -14.17 -15.50 -4.95
N SER A 137 -15.34 -16.11 -5.16
CA SER A 137 -15.51 -17.57 -5.13
C SER A 137 -14.66 -18.33 -6.15
N ALA A 138 -14.16 -17.65 -7.20
CA ALA A 138 -13.32 -18.28 -8.24
C ALA A 138 -11.81 -18.17 -8.00
N TYR A 139 -11.36 -17.49 -6.94
CA TYR A 139 -9.91 -17.35 -6.69
C TYR A 139 -9.53 -17.32 -5.21
N VAL A 140 -10.41 -16.87 -4.30
CA VAL A 140 -10.12 -16.84 -2.86
C VAL A 140 -9.81 -18.24 -2.32
N PRO A 141 -10.63 -19.29 -2.56
CA PRO A 141 -10.34 -20.62 -2.01
C PRO A 141 -9.01 -21.20 -2.51
N ASP A 142 -8.65 -20.94 -3.77
CA ASP A 142 -7.40 -21.43 -4.36
C ASP A 142 -6.17 -20.72 -3.78
N LEU A 143 -6.25 -19.40 -3.57
CA LEU A 143 -5.19 -18.63 -2.90
C LEU A 143 -5.05 -19.03 -1.42
N GLU A 144 -6.16 -19.20 -0.71
CA GLU A 144 -6.15 -19.67 0.67
C GLU A 144 -5.60 -21.10 0.77
N GLY A 145 -5.90 -21.96 -0.20
CA GLY A 145 -5.37 -23.32 -0.32
C GLY A 145 -3.85 -23.40 -0.46
N ILE A 146 -3.20 -22.34 -0.97
CA ILE A 146 -1.74 -22.23 -1.02
C ILE A 146 -1.14 -21.40 0.13
N GLY A 147 -1.91 -21.12 1.18
CA GLY A 147 -1.43 -20.44 2.38
C GLY A 147 -1.56 -18.91 2.37
N LEU A 148 -2.27 -18.34 1.39
CA LEU A 148 -2.49 -16.89 1.29
C LEU A 148 -3.89 -16.53 1.79
N GLN A 149 -3.96 -16.01 3.02
CA GLN A 149 -5.20 -15.57 3.64
C GLN A 149 -5.68 -14.24 3.03
N LEU A 150 -6.95 -14.16 2.67
CA LEU A 150 -7.57 -12.88 2.31
C LEU A 150 -7.60 -11.97 3.54
N ARG A 151 -6.90 -10.84 3.46
CA ARG A 151 -6.72 -9.90 4.56
C ARG A 151 -7.73 -8.76 4.55
N SER A 152 -7.94 -8.17 3.38
CA SER A 152 -8.83 -7.02 3.24
C SER A 152 -9.38 -6.88 1.83
N ARG A 153 -10.49 -6.16 1.76
CA ARG A 153 -11.21 -5.80 0.54
C ARG A 153 -11.32 -4.30 0.46
N ASP A 154 -11.22 -3.74 -0.73
CA ASP A 154 -11.70 -2.39 -1.03
C ASP A 154 -12.23 -2.31 -2.47
N ALA A 155 -12.64 -1.12 -2.89
CA ALA A 155 -13.17 -0.90 -4.24
C ALA A 155 -12.14 -1.15 -5.37
N LEU A 156 -10.84 -1.18 -5.08
CA LEU A 156 -9.77 -1.25 -6.08
C LEU A 156 -9.09 -2.61 -6.16
N HIS A 157 -8.96 -3.32 -5.02
CA HIS A 157 -8.26 -4.60 -4.97
C HIS A 157 -8.71 -5.48 -3.79
N ARG A 158 -8.25 -6.73 -3.83
CA ARG A 158 -8.20 -7.65 -2.67
C ARG A 158 -6.76 -7.84 -2.26
N TYR A 159 -6.50 -7.82 -0.97
CA TYR A 159 -5.17 -7.98 -0.42
C TYR A 159 -5.07 -9.28 0.35
N PHE A 160 -4.09 -10.09 -0.02
CA PHE A 160 -3.76 -11.36 0.59
C PHE A 160 -2.34 -11.33 1.12
N ARG A 161 -2.10 -12.17 2.13
CA ARG A 161 -0.77 -12.41 2.70
C ARG A 161 -0.75 -13.77 3.40
N PRO A 162 0.43 -14.31 3.74
CA PRO A 162 0.52 -15.51 4.55
C PRO A 162 -0.26 -15.40 5.87
N PHE A 163 -0.76 -16.54 6.35
CA PHE A 163 -1.44 -16.66 7.64
C PHE A 163 -0.57 -16.12 8.80
N PRO A 164 -1.18 -15.70 9.94
CA PRO A 164 -0.45 -15.04 11.01
C PRO A 164 0.74 -15.81 11.60
N ASP A 165 0.70 -17.14 11.57
CA ASP A 165 1.73 -18.07 12.02
C ASP A 165 2.85 -18.33 10.99
N GLU A 166 2.65 -17.89 9.75
CA GLU A 166 3.62 -18.04 8.67
C GLU A 166 4.50 -16.78 8.48
N PRO A 167 5.72 -16.92 7.94
CA PRO A 167 6.55 -15.79 7.55
C PRO A 167 5.81 -14.86 6.60
N ARG A 168 5.87 -13.54 6.86
CA ARG A 168 5.29 -12.54 5.95
C ARG A 168 6.32 -12.13 4.90
N ASP A 169 6.58 -13.02 3.97
CA ASP A 169 7.53 -12.84 2.88
C ASP A 169 6.86 -12.37 1.57
N VAL A 170 5.53 -12.48 1.46
CA VAL A 170 4.76 -12.04 0.29
C VAL A 170 3.49 -11.27 0.65
N HIS A 171 3.11 -10.38 -0.25
CA HIS A 171 1.80 -9.76 -0.38
C HIS A 171 1.27 -10.05 -1.77
N VAL A 172 0.00 -10.43 -1.87
CA VAL A 172 -0.67 -10.61 -3.16
C VAL A 172 -1.86 -9.66 -3.24
N HIS A 173 -1.88 -8.83 -4.28
CA HIS A 173 -2.94 -7.89 -4.57
C HIS A 173 -3.68 -8.37 -5.81
N VAL A 174 -4.93 -8.81 -5.66
CA VAL A 174 -5.79 -9.19 -6.77
C VAL A 174 -6.59 -7.97 -7.22
N CYS A 175 -6.48 -7.61 -8.50
CA CYS A 175 -7.21 -6.49 -9.10
C CYS A 175 -7.84 -6.88 -10.44
N GLU A 176 -8.71 -6.04 -10.97
CA GLU A 176 -9.33 -6.27 -12.27
C GLU A 176 -8.38 -5.87 -13.41
N VAL A 177 -8.39 -6.65 -14.51
CA VAL A 177 -7.65 -6.31 -15.73
C VAL A 177 -8.11 -4.95 -16.28
N GLY A 178 -7.15 -4.11 -16.66
CA GLY A 178 -7.39 -2.75 -17.17
C GLY A 178 -7.72 -1.72 -16.09
N SER A 179 -7.73 -2.11 -14.80
CA SER A 179 -8.01 -1.18 -13.71
C SER A 179 -6.88 -0.18 -13.48
N ASN A 180 -7.22 0.96 -12.85
CA ASN A 180 -6.21 1.92 -12.39
C ASN A 180 -5.23 1.29 -11.39
N TRP A 181 -5.68 0.33 -10.58
CA TRP A 181 -4.81 -0.39 -9.66
C TRP A 181 -3.73 -1.16 -10.42
N GLU A 182 -4.13 -1.90 -11.46
CA GLU A 182 -3.19 -2.63 -12.33
C GLU A 182 -2.16 -1.66 -12.93
N ARG A 183 -2.64 -0.57 -13.55
CA ARG A 183 -1.80 0.39 -14.25
C ARG A 183 -0.82 1.12 -13.32
N GLU A 184 -1.32 1.74 -12.24
CA GLU A 184 -0.51 2.63 -11.38
C GLU A 184 0.72 1.90 -10.82
N HIS A 185 0.57 0.64 -10.39
CA HIS A 185 1.65 -0.11 -9.76
C HIS A 185 2.74 -0.54 -10.75
N LEU A 186 2.34 -0.94 -11.96
CA LEU A 186 3.27 -1.30 -13.03
C LEU A 186 4.02 -0.07 -13.52
N LEU A 187 3.30 1.04 -13.73
CA LEU A 187 3.88 2.31 -14.13
C LEU A 187 4.90 2.79 -13.11
N PHE A 188 4.53 2.77 -11.83
CA PHE A 188 5.42 3.22 -10.76
C PHE A 188 6.69 2.39 -10.70
N ARG A 189 6.58 1.06 -10.81
CA ARG A 189 7.73 0.14 -10.86
C ARG A 189 8.63 0.44 -12.04
N ASP A 190 8.08 0.45 -13.25
CA ASP A 190 8.86 0.59 -14.49
C ASP A 190 9.53 1.96 -14.57
N TYR A 191 8.81 3.01 -14.15
CA TYR A 191 9.38 4.34 -14.01
C TYR A 191 10.57 4.37 -13.07
N LEU A 192 10.43 3.80 -11.86
CA LEU A 192 11.50 3.82 -10.86
C LEU A 192 12.72 2.99 -11.23
N ARG A 193 12.57 1.94 -12.06
CA ARG A 193 13.70 1.16 -12.60
C ARG A 193 14.63 2.00 -13.47
N ILE A 194 14.11 3.07 -14.07
CA ILE A 194 14.87 3.94 -14.99
C ILE A 194 15.29 5.25 -14.30
N HIS A 195 14.48 5.76 -13.36
CA HIS A 195 14.66 7.09 -12.78
C HIS A 195 15.28 7.04 -11.38
N GLN A 196 16.59 6.81 -11.33
CA GLN A 196 17.35 6.62 -10.07
C GLN A 196 17.24 7.79 -9.07
N HIS A 197 17.10 9.02 -9.56
CA HIS A 197 16.90 10.19 -8.69
C HIS A 197 15.60 10.08 -7.88
N ASP A 198 14.51 9.66 -8.52
CA ASP A 198 13.22 9.46 -7.87
C ASP A 198 13.21 8.22 -6.99
N ALA A 199 13.85 7.13 -7.42
CA ALA A 199 14.05 5.95 -6.58
C ALA A 199 14.79 6.31 -5.29
N SER A 200 15.83 7.14 -5.38
CA SER A 200 16.60 7.64 -4.23
C SER A 200 15.77 8.54 -3.31
N ARG A 201 14.94 9.42 -3.88
CA ARG A 201 14.00 10.26 -3.11
C ARG A 201 12.98 9.40 -2.36
N TYR A 202 12.44 8.39 -3.02
CA TYR A 202 11.51 7.45 -2.40
C TYR A 202 12.18 6.62 -1.30
N ALA A 203 13.40 6.14 -1.53
CA ALA A 203 14.21 5.43 -0.53
C ALA A 203 14.44 6.25 0.75
N ARG A 204 14.86 7.52 0.62
CA ARG A 204 15.07 8.41 1.77
C ARG A 204 13.79 8.60 2.58
N THR A 205 12.67 8.78 1.89
CA THR A 205 11.34 8.97 2.49
C THR A 205 10.91 7.72 3.26
N LYS A 206 11.09 6.52 2.68
CA LYS A 206 10.81 5.24 3.37
C LYS A 206 11.61 5.08 4.65
N ARG A 207 12.93 5.35 4.61
CA ARG A 207 13.78 5.26 5.81
C ARG A 207 13.37 6.28 6.88
N ALA A 208 12.96 7.48 6.49
CA ALA A 208 12.44 8.48 7.42
C ALA A 208 11.09 8.05 8.03
N ALA A 209 10.17 7.53 7.21
CA ALA A 209 8.89 7.01 7.65
C ALA A 209 9.04 5.84 8.62
N ALA A 210 9.90 4.86 8.31
CA ALA A 210 10.14 3.71 9.18
C ALA A 210 10.69 4.13 10.55
N ARG A 211 11.57 5.14 10.60
CA ARG A 211 12.09 5.68 11.86
C ARG A 211 11.04 6.44 12.66
N ARG A 212 10.16 7.20 11.98
CA ARG A 212 9.18 8.07 12.64
C ARG A 212 7.95 7.30 13.12
N TRP A 213 7.54 6.28 12.38
CA TRP A 213 6.25 5.59 12.54
C TRP A 213 6.43 4.08 12.72
N ALA A 214 7.50 3.66 13.40
CA ALA A 214 7.88 2.25 13.55
C ALA A 214 6.78 1.37 14.18
N ASP A 215 5.88 1.97 14.96
CA ASP A 215 4.78 1.33 15.70
C ASP A 215 3.40 1.54 15.05
N ASP A 216 3.34 2.25 13.91
CA ASP A 216 2.11 2.71 13.27
C ASP A 216 2.14 2.46 11.75
N GLY A 217 1.57 1.33 11.34
CA GLY A 217 1.56 0.90 9.94
C GLY A 217 0.75 1.81 9.01
N TRP A 218 -0.29 2.46 9.53
CA TRP A 218 -1.11 3.40 8.77
C TRP A 218 -0.31 4.66 8.47
N ALA A 219 0.28 5.27 9.51
CA ALA A 219 1.11 6.45 9.35
C ALA A 219 2.38 6.17 8.54
N TYR A 220 3.01 4.99 8.70
CA TYR A 220 4.13 4.60 7.85
C TYR A 220 3.74 4.53 6.36
N THR A 221 2.56 4.01 6.06
CA THR A 221 2.05 3.93 4.69
C THR A 221 1.83 5.34 4.12
N ASP A 222 1.13 6.19 4.87
CA ASP A 222 0.77 7.55 4.45
C ASP A 222 1.92 8.54 4.45
N ALA A 223 2.96 8.34 5.27
CA ALA A 223 4.14 9.21 5.30
C ALA A 223 4.89 9.27 3.96
N LYS A 224 4.57 8.37 3.03
CA LYS A 224 5.17 8.29 1.70
C LYS A 224 4.25 8.87 0.62
N SER A 225 2.99 9.18 0.92
CA SER A 225 1.96 9.52 -0.08
C SER A 225 2.37 10.69 -0.97
N ASP A 226 2.84 11.79 -0.41
CA ASP A 226 3.28 12.96 -1.20
C ASP A 226 4.40 12.65 -2.19
N VAL A 227 5.35 11.80 -1.78
CA VAL A 227 6.47 11.41 -2.65
C VAL A 227 5.98 10.43 -3.72
N ILE A 228 5.10 9.50 -3.38
CA ILE A 228 4.51 8.54 -4.32
C ILE A 228 3.67 9.28 -5.37
N LEU A 229 2.74 10.15 -4.95
CA LEU A 229 1.89 10.92 -5.86
C LEU A 229 2.72 11.80 -6.80
N GLY A 230 3.70 12.53 -6.26
CA GLY A 230 4.58 13.34 -7.11
C GLY A 230 5.46 12.50 -8.06
N ILE A 231 5.78 11.25 -7.73
CA ILE A 231 6.48 10.34 -8.66
C ILE A 231 5.50 9.83 -9.73
N LEU A 232 4.27 9.47 -9.36
CA LEU A 232 3.23 9.06 -10.31
C LEU A 232 2.94 10.16 -11.33
N ASP A 233 2.86 11.43 -10.91
CA ASP A 233 2.69 12.55 -11.85
C ASP A 233 3.82 12.60 -12.90
N ARG A 234 5.08 12.41 -12.47
CA ARG A 234 6.22 12.34 -13.39
C ARG A 234 6.20 11.07 -14.23
N ALA A 235 5.75 9.96 -13.68
CA ALA A 235 5.64 8.68 -14.36
C ALA A 235 4.59 8.72 -15.48
N GLU A 236 3.46 9.40 -15.27
CA GLU A 236 2.44 9.59 -16.30
C GLU A 236 2.95 10.46 -17.46
N LEU A 237 3.69 11.53 -17.15
CA LEU A 237 4.36 12.33 -18.19
C LEU A 237 5.38 11.51 -18.99
N TRP A 238 6.16 10.67 -18.30
CA TRP A 238 7.10 9.75 -18.93
C TRP A 238 6.39 8.71 -19.80
N ALA A 239 5.29 8.12 -19.31
CA ALA A 239 4.52 7.13 -20.04
C ALA A 239 3.94 7.70 -21.34
N ALA A 240 3.36 8.91 -21.28
CA ALA A 240 2.85 9.60 -22.45
C ALA A 240 3.95 9.90 -23.48
N ALA A 241 5.13 10.33 -23.03
CA ALA A 241 6.26 10.66 -23.90
C ALA A 241 6.90 9.44 -24.58
N HIS A 242 6.80 8.25 -23.97
CA HIS A 242 7.46 7.03 -24.44
C HIS A 242 6.49 5.96 -24.94
N GLY A 243 5.19 6.26 -24.98
CA GLY A 243 4.16 5.30 -25.38
C GLY A 243 4.08 4.08 -24.46
N TRP A 244 4.40 4.24 -23.17
CA TRP A 244 4.36 3.13 -22.22
C TRP A 244 2.92 2.62 -22.07
N GLN A 245 2.78 1.31 -22.11
CA GLN A 245 1.55 0.58 -21.82
C GLN A 245 1.89 -0.53 -20.82
N PRO A 246 0.98 -0.82 -19.87
CA PRO A 246 1.17 -1.87 -18.89
C PRO A 246 1.32 -3.25 -19.52
#